data_AF-A0A3N5JYZ4-F1
#
_entry.id   AF-A0A3N5JYZ4-F1
#
_cell.length_a   1.000
_cell.length_b   1.000
_cell.length_c   1.000
_cell.angle_alpha   90.00
_cell.angle_beta   90.00
_cell.angle_gamma   90.00
#
_symmetry.space_group_name_H-M   'P 1'
#
loop_
_entity.id
_entity.type
_entity.pdbx_description
1 polymer ?
#
loop_
_entity_poly.entity_id
_entity_poly.type
_entity_poly.pdbx_seq_one_letter_code
_entity_poly.pdbx_strand_id
1 'polypeptide(L)'
;MKLVNFCLAMLMGIPAILVGQKDGEAKIDLTQPLWFGNAICYSGYREGQNPDHNKFPSQTQILEDFRILEKHWTLIRTYGSDQHSRDILEVIRREKINLKVMLGAWLAAEPGNEANNAKQITACISLANEYSDMVVAVRVCKEDQV
;
A
#
# COMPACT_ATOMS: atom_id res chain seq x y z
N MET A 1 7.58 33.55 -60.25
CA MET A 1 7.81 32.52 -59.22
C MET A 1 6.86 32.86 -58.06
N LYS A 2 5.89 31.98 -57.80
CA LYS A 2 4.72 32.23 -56.94
C LYS A 2 5.14 32.43 -55.47
N LEU A 3 4.51 33.37 -54.76
CA LEU A 3 4.00 33.10 -53.41
C LEU A 3 2.85 34.06 -53.11
N VAL A 4 1.71 33.47 -52.78
CA VAL A 4 0.38 34.03 -52.53
C VAL A 4 0.00 33.58 -51.11
N ASN A 5 -0.87 34.37 -50.44
CA ASN A 5 -1.53 34.17 -49.12
C ASN A 5 -0.79 34.85 -47.96
N PHE A 6 -1.24 35.96 -47.36
CA PHE A 6 -2.59 36.38 -46.92
C PHE A 6 -3.21 35.35 -45.94
N CYS A 7 -3.08 35.60 -44.64
CA CYS A 7 -4.20 35.64 -43.69
C CYS A 7 -3.71 35.66 -42.24
N LEU A 8 -3.97 36.82 -41.63
CA LEU A 8 -4.23 37.06 -40.22
C LEU A 8 -5.15 35.98 -39.62
N ALA A 9 -4.70 35.29 -38.57
CA ALA A 9 -5.58 34.55 -37.66
C ALA A 9 -4.98 34.55 -36.24
N MET A 10 -5.25 35.65 -35.55
CA MET A 10 -5.31 35.71 -34.09
C MET A 10 -6.56 34.92 -33.63
N LEU A 11 -6.52 34.36 -32.43
CA LEU A 11 -7.64 33.79 -31.67
C LEU A 11 -8.17 32.41 -32.11
N MET A 12 -7.55 31.35 -31.60
CA MET A 12 -8.31 30.24 -31.05
C MET A 12 -7.76 29.90 -29.67
N GLY A 13 -8.52 30.26 -28.64
CA GLY A 13 -8.26 29.82 -27.28
C GLY A 13 -8.33 28.30 -27.23
N ILE A 14 -7.19 27.68 -26.94
CA ILE A 14 -7.17 26.31 -26.44
C ILE A 14 -7.81 26.42 -25.05
N PRO A 15 -8.98 25.81 -24.78
CA PRO A 15 -9.35 25.61 -23.40
C PRO A 15 -8.25 24.70 -22.86
N ALA A 16 -7.40 25.26 -22.00
CA ALA A 16 -6.52 24.47 -21.16
C ALA A 16 -7.44 23.47 -20.47
N ILE A 17 -7.46 22.24 -20.97
CA ILE A 17 -7.93 21.10 -20.24
C ILE A 17 -7.17 21.21 -18.93
N LEU A 18 -7.90 21.51 -17.84
CA LEU A 18 -7.45 21.18 -16.51
C LEU A 18 -7.23 19.68 -16.55
N VAL A 19 -6.05 19.27 -17.00
CA VAL A 19 -5.41 18.08 -16.51
C VAL A 19 -5.33 18.39 -15.03
N GLY A 20 -6.29 17.83 -14.29
CA GLY A 20 -6.30 17.91 -12.84
C GLY A 20 -4.88 17.61 -12.42
N GLN A 21 -4.23 18.62 -11.84
CA GLN A 21 -2.99 18.38 -11.14
C GLN A 21 -3.34 17.24 -10.20
N LYS A 22 -2.72 16.06 -10.36
CA LYS A 22 -2.76 15.05 -9.32
C LYS A 22 -2.23 15.77 -8.11
N ASP A 23 -3.12 16.20 -7.23
CA ASP A 23 -2.78 16.79 -5.95
C ASP A 23 -1.68 15.90 -5.38
N GLY A 24 -0.49 16.48 -5.15
CA GLY A 24 0.67 15.71 -4.71
C GLY A 24 0.23 14.79 -3.58
N GLU A 25 0.51 13.48 -3.71
CA GLU A 25 -0.01 12.43 -2.82
C GLU A 25 -0.03 12.94 -1.37
N ALA A 26 -1.23 13.23 -0.85
CA ALA A 26 -1.36 13.81 0.47
C ALA A 26 -0.76 12.81 1.47
N LYS A 27 0.29 13.25 2.17
CA LYS A 27 0.93 12.42 3.19
C LYS A 27 -0.12 12.09 4.26
N ILE A 28 -0.41 10.80 4.44
CA ILE A 28 -1.32 10.35 5.48
C ILE A 28 -0.62 10.59 6.82
N ASP A 29 -1.20 11.48 7.64
CA ASP A 29 -0.78 11.72 9.01
C ASP A 29 -1.91 11.29 9.96
N LEU A 30 -1.80 10.08 10.48
CA LEU A 30 -2.79 9.47 11.37
C LEU A 30 -2.86 10.14 12.76
N THR A 31 -2.02 11.13 13.05
CA THR A 31 -2.10 11.91 14.29
C THR A 31 -3.13 13.04 14.20
N GLN A 32 -3.56 13.40 12.99
CA GLN A 32 -4.57 14.43 12.77
C GLN A 32 -5.98 13.80 12.69
N PRO A 33 -7.01 14.47 13.21
CA PRO A 33 -8.40 14.01 13.12
C PRO A 33 -9.00 14.29 11.73
N LEU A 34 -8.28 13.91 10.67
CA LEU A 34 -8.68 14.07 9.27
C LEU A 34 -9.10 12.73 8.67
N TRP A 35 -10.02 12.78 7.71
CA TRP A 35 -10.41 11.61 6.94
C TRP A 35 -9.50 11.44 5.73
N PHE A 36 -8.76 10.33 5.68
CA PHE A 36 -7.81 10.02 4.59
C PHE A 36 -8.32 8.98 3.57
N GLY A 37 -9.57 8.53 3.71
CA GLY A 37 -10.16 7.50 2.85
C GLY A 37 -10.45 6.19 3.58
N ASN A 38 -11.00 5.22 2.85
CA ASN A 38 -11.40 3.94 3.41
C ASN A 38 -10.16 3.06 3.70
N ALA A 39 -10.22 2.28 4.78
CA ALA A 39 -9.20 1.30 5.15
C ALA A 39 -9.76 -0.12 5.30
N ILE A 40 -9.03 -1.13 4.83
CA ILE A 40 -9.43 -2.55 4.90
C ILE A 40 -8.34 -3.42 5.53
N CYS A 41 -8.73 -4.45 6.28
CA CYS A 41 -7.81 -5.49 6.72
C CYS A 41 -7.60 -6.50 5.58
N TYR A 42 -6.35 -6.75 5.21
CA TYR A 42 -6.03 -7.57 4.04
C TYR A 42 -5.27 -8.84 4.44
N SER A 43 -5.72 -9.97 3.88
CA SER A 43 -5.11 -11.29 3.97
C SER A 43 -5.32 -11.99 2.63
N GLY A 44 -4.26 -12.14 1.83
CA GLY A 44 -4.35 -12.63 0.45
C GLY A 44 -4.31 -14.15 0.30
N TYR A 45 -4.38 -14.91 1.39
CA TYR A 45 -4.22 -16.36 1.39
C TYR A 45 -5.38 -17.04 0.64
N ARG A 46 -5.02 -17.86 -0.34
CA ARG A 46 -5.92 -18.75 -1.08
C ARG A 46 -5.89 -20.16 -0.51
N GLU A 47 -6.73 -21.05 -1.04
CA GLU A 47 -6.81 -22.44 -0.61
C GLU A 47 -5.42 -23.13 -0.62
N GLY A 48 -5.09 -23.81 0.48
CA GLY A 48 -3.81 -24.50 0.66
C GLY A 48 -2.61 -23.62 1.03
N GLN A 49 -2.79 -22.30 1.13
CA GLN A 49 -1.79 -21.35 1.60
C GLN A 49 -1.99 -21.04 3.09
N ASN A 50 -0.89 -20.95 3.84
CA ASN A 50 -0.90 -20.69 5.27
C ASN A 50 0.52 -20.24 5.72
N PRO A 51 0.65 -19.16 6.52
CA PRO A 51 1.94 -18.69 7.03
C PRO A 51 2.67 -19.74 7.89
N ASP A 52 1.96 -20.52 8.70
CA ASP A 52 2.52 -21.57 9.57
C ASP A 52 3.22 -22.68 8.77
N HIS A 53 2.80 -22.88 7.52
CA HIS A 53 3.40 -23.83 6.59
C HIS A 53 4.33 -23.16 5.56
N ASN A 54 4.68 -21.88 5.74
CA ASN A 54 5.48 -21.09 4.80
C ASN A 54 4.94 -21.11 3.36
N LYS A 55 3.62 -21.19 3.19
CA LYS A 55 2.95 -21.14 1.89
C LYS A 55 2.24 -19.80 1.76
N PHE A 56 2.92 -18.84 1.15
CA PHE A 56 2.42 -17.48 1.01
C PHE A 56 1.74 -17.25 -0.35
N PRO A 57 0.85 -16.25 -0.46
CA PRO A 57 0.36 -15.75 -1.74
C PRO A 57 1.52 -15.32 -2.64
N SER A 58 1.43 -15.63 -3.93
CA SER A 58 2.41 -15.13 -4.90
C SER A 58 2.21 -13.64 -5.16
N GLN A 59 3.26 -12.94 -5.59
CA GLN A 59 3.17 -11.53 -5.96
C GLN A 59 2.16 -11.26 -7.08
N THR A 60 1.92 -12.23 -7.98
CA THR A 60 0.86 -12.13 -9.00
C THR A 60 -0.53 -12.14 -8.37
N GLN A 61 -0.76 -13.01 -7.37
CA GLN A 61 -2.03 -13.06 -6.65
C GLN A 61 -2.29 -11.77 -5.88
N ILE A 62 -1.25 -11.24 -5.22
CA ILE A 62 -1.32 -9.95 -4.52
C ILE A 62 -1.67 -8.81 -5.50
N LEU A 63 -1.06 -8.82 -6.68
CA LEU A 63 -1.35 -7.81 -7.70
C LEU A 63 -2.80 -7.90 -8.20
N GLU A 64 -3.31 -9.10 -8.46
CA GLU A 64 -4.72 -9.32 -8.84
C GLU A 64 -5.66 -8.68 -7.81
N ASP A 65 -5.41 -8.94 -6.53
CA ASP A 65 -6.22 -8.44 -5.44
C ASP A 65 -6.12 -6.90 -5.35
N PHE A 66 -4.91 -6.34 -5.47
CA PHE A 66 -4.70 -4.89 -5.35
C PHE A 66 -5.28 -4.10 -6.52
N ARG A 67 -5.35 -4.66 -7.73
CA ARG A 67 -6.10 -4.03 -8.86
C ARG A 67 -7.60 -3.92 -8.60
N ILE A 68 -8.13 -4.71 -7.68
CA ILE A 68 -9.52 -4.60 -7.22
C ILE A 68 -9.59 -3.59 -6.08
N LEU A 69 -8.72 -3.71 -5.08
CA LEU A 69 -8.78 -2.90 -3.86
C LEU A 69 -8.45 -1.42 -4.08
N GLU A 70 -7.49 -1.09 -4.95
CA GLU A 70 -7.04 0.31 -5.17
C GLU A 70 -8.15 1.24 -5.70
N LYS A 71 -9.27 0.68 -6.18
CA LYS A 71 -10.44 1.44 -6.66
C LYS A 71 -11.27 2.04 -5.54
N HIS A 72 -11.20 1.47 -4.33
CA HIS A 72 -12.13 1.78 -3.24
C HIS A 72 -11.45 2.02 -1.89
N TRP A 73 -10.17 1.64 -1.76
CA TRP A 73 -9.42 1.68 -0.52
C TRP A 73 -8.14 2.50 -0.70
N THR A 74 -7.74 3.21 0.36
CA THR A 74 -6.52 4.03 0.38
C THR A 74 -5.48 3.43 1.34
N LEU A 75 -5.92 2.67 2.34
CA LEU A 75 -5.08 2.06 3.36
C LEU A 75 -5.42 0.58 3.52
N ILE A 76 -4.41 -0.27 3.57
CA ILE A 76 -4.55 -1.66 3.98
C ILE A 76 -3.87 -1.87 5.34
N ARG A 77 -4.40 -2.79 6.15
CA ARG A 77 -3.77 -3.29 7.36
C ARG A 77 -3.31 -4.73 7.16
N THR A 78 -2.04 -5.02 7.43
CA THR A 78 -1.53 -6.40 7.52
C THR A 78 -1.55 -6.89 8.97
N TYR A 79 -1.44 -8.20 9.16
CA TYR A 79 -1.46 -8.83 10.48
C TYR A 79 -0.06 -9.10 11.03
N GLY A 80 0.86 -9.55 10.17
CA GLY A 80 2.26 -9.81 10.52
C GLY A 80 3.24 -8.96 9.72
N SER A 81 4.52 -9.27 9.92
CA SER A 81 5.68 -8.70 9.21
C SER A 81 6.57 -9.81 8.65
N ASP A 82 5.95 -10.78 7.99
CA ASP A 82 6.60 -11.94 7.37
C ASP A 82 6.86 -11.73 5.86
N GLN A 83 7.17 -12.82 5.14
CA GLN A 83 7.41 -12.80 3.70
C GLN A 83 6.22 -12.22 2.93
N HIS A 84 4.98 -12.55 3.31
CA HIS A 84 3.80 -12.00 2.62
C HIS A 84 3.71 -10.48 2.77
N SER A 85 4.09 -9.95 3.94
CA SER A 85 4.10 -8.51 4.19
C SER A 85 5.17 -7.78 3.38
N ARG A 86 6.34 -8.40 3.20
CA ARG A 86 7.37 -7.92 2.26
C ARG A 86 6.84 -7.92 0.83
N ASP A 87 6.26 -9.04 0.37
CA ASP A 87 5.73 -9.17 -0.99
C ASP A 87 4.65 -8.13 -1.29
N ILE A 88 3.77 -7.83 -0.33
CA ILE A 88 2.80 -6.73 -0.41
C ILE A 88 3.49 -5.40 -0.70
N LEU A 89 4.48 -5.04 0.11
CA LEU A 89 5.19 -3.76 0.00
C LEU A 89 5.98 -3.66 -1.32
N GLU A 90 6.61 -4.75 -1.75
CA GLU A 90 7.30 -4.83 -3.03
C GLU A 90 6.34 -4.65 -4.21
N VAL A 91 5.18 -5.31 -4.20
CA VAL A 91 4.16 -5.19 -5.26
C VAL A 91 3.62 -3.76 -5.32
N ILE A 92 3.26 -3.16 -4.17
CA ILE A 92 2.75 -1.78 -4.13
C ILE A 92 3.78 -0.82 -4.74
N ARG A 93 5.05 -0.91 -4.32
CA ARG A 93 6.14 -0.06 -4.82
C ARG A 93 6.41 -0.27 -6.30
N ARG A 94 6.56 -1.52 -6.74
CA ARG A 94 6.91 -1.86 -8.14
C ARG A 94 5.80 -1.41 -9.10
N GLU A 95 4.55 -1.67 -8.74
CA GLU A 95 3.38 -1.45 -9.59
C GLU A 95 2.77 -0.05 -9.42
N LYS A 96 3.34 0.77 -8.52
CA LYS A 96 2.89 2.13 -8.18
C LYS A 96 1.41 2.17 -7.79
N ILE A 97 0.99 1.20 -6.99
CA ILE A 97 -0.38 1.10 -6.49
C ILE A 97 -0.58 2.18 -5.43
N ASN A 98 -1.69 2.92 -5.50
CA ASN A 98 -1.99 4.00 -4.57
C ASN A 98 -2.63 3.46 -3.26
N LEU A 99 -1.93 2.55 -2.60
CA LEU A 99 -2.29 2.01 -1.28
C LEU A 99 -1.17 2.32 -0.29
N LYS A 100 -1.53 2.87 0.86
CA LYS A 100 -0.65 2.95 2.03
C LYS A 100 -0.86 1.73 2.93
N VAL A 101 0.09 1.47 3.82
CA VAL A 101 0.10 0.27 4.66
C VAL A 101 0.19 0.62 6.14
N MET A 102 -0.70 0.04 6.94
CA MET A 102 -0.52 -0.13 8.37
C MET A 102 0.08 -1.52 8.60
N LEU A 103 1.36 -1.58 8.95
CA LEU A 103 2.11 -2.82 9.06
C LEU A 103 1.86 -3.48 10.43
N GLY A 104 1.47 -4.75 10.42
CA GLY A 104 1.25 -5.52 11.64
C GLY A 104 2.51 -6.21 12.16
N ALA A 105 2.61 -6.41 13.46
CA ALA A 105 3.54 -7.36 14.07
C ALA A 105 2.71 -8.35 14.90
N TRP A 106 2.71 -9.61 14.47
CA TRP A 106 1.95 -10.68 15.11
C TRP A 106 2.71 -11.21 16.32
N LEU A 107 2.15 -11.07 17.52
CA LEU A 107 2.76 -11.56 18.75
C LEU A 107 1.91 -12.65 19.39
N ALA A 108 2.57 -13.72 19.85
CA ALA A 108 1.97 -14.74 20.70
C ALA A 108 2.33 -14.46 22.16
N ALA A 109 1.38 -14.68 23.08
CA ALA A 109 1.57 -14.44 24.51
C ALA A 109 2.07 -15.69 25.25
N GLU A 110 1.93 -16.84 24.62
CA GLU A 110 2.25 -18.16 25.14
C GLU A 110 3.77 -18.30 25.33
N PRO A 111 4.24 -18.82 26.48
CA PRO A 111 5.66 -19.05 26.72
C PRO A 111 6.32 -19.88 25.61
N GLY A 112 7.56 -19.55 25.26
CA GLY A 112 8.30 -20.21 24.17
C GLY A 112 8.18 -19.52 22.81
N ASN A 113 7.36 -18.47 22.68
CA ASN A 113 7.24 -17.69 21.45
C ASN A 113 8.17 -16.47 21.38
N GLU A 114 9.03 -16.25 22.38
CA GLU A 114 9.88 -15.05 22.49
C GLU A 114 10.75 -14.86 21.23
N ALA A 115 11.30 -15.96 20.71
CA ALA A 115 12.11 -15.91 19.48
C ALA A 115 11.28 -15.53 18.25
N ASN A 116 10.03 -16.00 18.14
CA ASN A 116 9.15 -15.67 17.01
C ASN A 116 8.63 -14.24 17.11
N ASN A 117 8.27 -13.79 18.31
CA ASN A 117 7.90 -12.41 18.60
C ASN A 117 9.06 -11.46 18.25
N ALA A 118 10.29 -11.79 18.65
CA ALA A 118 11.47 -11.00 18.31
C ALA A 118 11.71 -10.92 16.80
N LYS A 119 11.50 -12.01 16.05
CA LYS A 119 11.56 -12.00 14.58
C LYS A 119 10.50 -11.07 13.99
N GLN A 120 9.26 -11.14 14.45
CA GLN A 120 8.16 -10.30 13.96
C GLN A 120 8.44 -8.82 14.23
N ILE A 121 8.90 -8.46 15.44
CA ILE A 121 9.25 -7.08 15.79
C ILE A 121 10.42 -6.58 14.92
N THR A 122 11.48 -7.38 14.79
CA THR A 122 12.67 -7.01 14.02
C THR A 122 12.32 -6.79 12.54
N ALA A 123 11.55 -7.71 11.95
CA ALA A 123 11.10 -7.58 10.57
C ALA A 123 10.18 -6.38 10.39
N CYS A 124 9.28 -6.12 11.34
CA CYS A 124 8.38 -4.96 11.31
C CYS A 124 9.16 -3.64 11.30
N ILE A 125 10.14 -3.48 12.19
CA ILE A 125 11.01 -2.30 12.23
C ILE A 125 11.78 -2.15 10.91
N SER A 126 12.35 -3.24 10.41
CA SER A 126 13.11 -3.23 9.16
C SER A 126 12.25 -2.78 7.98
N LEU A 127 11.06 -3.37 7.82
CA LEU A 127 10.14 -3.04 6.73
C LEU A 127 9.57 -1.62 6.87
N ALA A 128 9.22 -1.18 8.08
CA ALA A 128 8.72 0.18 8.30
C ALA A 128 9.76 1.24 7.93
N ASN A 129 11.04 0.98 8.21
CA ASN A 129 12.14 1.88 7.82
C ASN A 129 12.44 1.80 6.32
N GLU A 130 12.47 0.60 5.73
CA GLU A 130 12.75 0.39 4.30
C GLU A 130 11.64 0.95 3.39
N TYR A 131 10.39 0.93 3.88
CA TYR A 131 9.20 1.35 3.15
C TYR A 131 8.48 2.54 3.82
N SER A 132 9.25 3.48 4.41
CA SER A 132 8.74 4.64 5.14
C SER A 132 7.89 5.62 4.31
N ASP A 133 7.94 5.52 2.98
CA ASP A 133 7.13 6.26 2.03
C ASP A 133 5.69 5.71 1.88
N MET A 134 5.48 4.45 2.28
CA MET A 134 4.22 3.72 2.15
C MET A 134 3.65 3.24 3.48
N VAL A 135 4.51 2.89 4.45
CA VAL A 135 4.12 2.46 5.79
C VAL A 135 3.80 3.69 6.64
N VAL A 136 2.52 3.87 6.95
CA VAL A 136 2.00 5.07 7.65
C VAL A 136 1.78 4.83 9.15
N ALA A 137 1.74 3.57 9.57
CA ALA A 137 1.69 3.16 10.97
C ALA A 137 2.19 1.73 11.14
N VAL A 138 2.61 1.43 12.37
CA VAL A 138 2.90 0.07 12.84
C VAL A 138 1.88 -0.29 13.92
N ARG A 139 1.37 -1.52 13.87
CA ARG A 139 0.45 -2.07 14.87
C ARG A 139 1.02 -3.35 15.46
N VAL A 140 1.20 -3.37 16.77
CA VAL A 140 1.63 -4.56 17.52
C VAL A 140 0.38 -5.23 18.09
N CYS A 141 0.05 -6.45 17.66
CA CYS A 141 -1.18 -7.12 18.09
C CYS A 141 -1.05 -8.64 18.23
N LYS A 142 -1.92 -9.18 19.09
CA LYS A 142 -2.39 -10.57 19.13
C LYS A 142 -3.88 -10.54 18.77
N GLU A 143 -4.37 -11.48 17.96
CA GLU A 143 -5.77 -11.46 17.50
C GLU A 143 -6.78 -11.98 18.56
N ASP A 144 -6.30 -12.63 19.64
CA ASP A 144 -7.16 -13.26 20.66
C ASP A 144 -7.38 -12.44 21.95
N GLN A 145 -7.03 -11.15 21.95
CA GLN A 145 -7.33 -10.25 23.07
C GLN A 145 -8.41 -9.27 22.63
N VAL A 146 -9.66 -9.72 22.68
CA VAL A 146 -10.87 -8.87 22.64
C VAL A 146 -11.31 -8.59 24.06
#